data_AF-A0AAQ0Q7M8-F1
#
_entry.id   AF-A0AAQ0Q7M8-F1
#
_cell.length_a   1.000
_cell.length_b   1.000
_cell.length_c   1.000
_cell.angle_alpha   90.00
_cell.angle_beta   90.00
_cell.angle_gamma   90.00
#
_symmetry.space_group_name_H-M   'P 1'
#
loop_
_entity.id
_entity.type
_entity.pdbx_description
1 polymer ?
#
loop_
_entity_poly.entity_id
_entity_poly.type
_entity_poly.pdbx_seq_one_letter_code
_entity_poly.pdbx_strand_id
1 'polypeptide(L)'
;MSDEMFENFKKHLPPTERNKFEKRHQQLKKFEAQRKQQKEQKLSEVLDSETLMRFAYVPFVVAQLAWDYADTIVDVASMLKLHPTKKLCRAVRELKRQYDRVRDEFTNYAHRDSEIDNMYVFEDGVSDLFSLYLKNIEFDLKSEYPDLGEDYRNYLLAIYQCHIVLQCIYRYAEMQKVKIEKIVGHQIGDVLPKELRRLDILVMAFVGDKPISAKFDAQQKTYAQCLANRMTLIELNDKDKPEGAEQ
;
A
#
# COMPACT_ATOMS: atom_id res chain seq x y z
N MET A 1 -34.15 -9.02 4.48
CA MET A 1 -35.37 -9.49 5.19
C MET A 1 -35.82 -10.77 4.51
N SER A 2 -36.07 -11.86 5.24
CA SER A 2 -36.54 -13.12 4.63
C SER A 2 -37.97 -12.99 4.12
N ASP A 3 -38.33 -13.84 3.16
CA ASP A 3 -39.66 -13.80 2.53
C ASP A 3 -40.78 -14.11 3.53
N GLU A 4 -40.50 -14.97 4.52
CA GLU A 4 -41.42 -15.21 5.65
C GLU A 4 -41.62 -13.99 6.56
N MET A 5 -40.56 -13.24 6.85
CA MET A 5 -40.67 -12.00 7.63
C MET A 5 -41.43 -10.92 6.85
N PHE A 6 -41.23 -10.84 5.54
CA PHE A 6 -41.94 -9.91 4.67
C PHE A 6 -43.45 -10.17 4.65
N GLU A 7 -43.87 -11.42 4.47
CA GLU A 7 -45.29 -11.80 4.44
C GLU A 7 -45.97 -11.62 5.80
N ASN A 8 -45.26 -11.89 6.91
CA ASN A 8 -45.80 -11.61 8.24
C ASN A 8 -45.99 -10.11 8.49
N PHE A 9 -45.01 -9.27 8.15
CA PHE A 9 -45.16 -7.80 8.30
C PHE A 9 -46.26 -7.23 7.41
N LYS A 10 -46.39 -7.73 6.17
CA LYS A 10 -47.41 -7.32 5.22
C LYS A 10 -48.84 -7.58 5.71
N LYS A 11 -49.08 -8.70 6.39
CA LYS A 11 -50.40 -9.05 6.96
C LYS A 11 -50.89 -8.04 8.00
N HIS A 12 -49.96 -7.48 8.77
CA HIS A 12 -50.27 -6.51 9.84
C HIS A 12 -50.34 -5.05 9.38
N LEU A 13 -50.06 -4.77 8.10
CA LEU A 13 -50.14 -3.41 7.54
C LEU A 13 -51.57 -3.07 7.05
N PRO A 14 -52.01 -1.81 7.20
CA PRO A 14 -53.25 -1.31 6.61
C PRO A 14 -53.28 -1.52 5.09
N PRO A 15 -54.45 -1.80 4.47
CA PRO A 15 -54.57 -2.05 3.03
C PRO A 15 -53.96 -0.96 2.14
N THR A 16 -54.05 0.30 2.59
CA THR A 16 -53.51 1.49 1.91
C THR A 16 -51.98 1.54 1.89
N GLU A 17 -51.31 0.89 2.84
CA GLU A 17 -49.85 0.90 2.97
C GLU A 17 -49.17 -0.36 2.39
N ARG A 18 -49.93 -1.45 2.22
CA ARG A 18 -49.43 -2.73 1.66
C ARG A 18 -48.79 -2.55 0.29
N ASN A 19 -49.44 -1.81 -0.61
CA ASN A 19 -48.89 -1.54 -1.96
C ASN A 19 -47.59 -0.74 -1.92
N LYS A 20 -47.44 0.20 -0.98
CA LYS A 20 -46.22 1.00 -0.82
C LYS A 20 -45.08 0.17 -0.24
N PHE A 21 -45.40 -0.70 0.72
CA PHE A 21 -44.45 -1.63 1.33
C PHE A 21 -43.95 -2.70 0.33
N GLU A 22 -44.85 -3.27 -0.48
CA GLU A 22 -44.50 -4.20 -1.56
C GLU A 22 -43.57 -3.57 -2.59
N LYS A 23 -43.91 -2.37 -3.11
CA LYS A 23 -43.06 -1.65 -4.06
C LYS A 23 -41.66 -1.39 -3.50
N ARG A 24 -41.57 -0.99 -2.22
CA ARG A 24 -40.30 -0.71 -1.55
C ARG A 24 -39.47 -1.99 -1.35
N HIS A 25 -40.10 -3.10 -0.99
CA HIS A 25 -39.42 -4.39 -0.84
C HIS A 25 -38.94 -4.95 -2.19
N GLN A 26 -39.73 -4.82 -3.25
CA GLN A 26 -39.31 -5.18 -4.61
C GLN A 26 -38.14 -4.32 -5.10
N GLN A 27 -38.15 -3.01 -4.81
CA GLN A 27 -37.02 -2.13 -5.09
C GLN A 27 -35.77 -2.57 -4.32
N LEU A 28 -35.89 -2.87 -3.03
CA LEU A 28 -34.76 -3.35 -2.21
C LEU A 28 -34.20 -4.68 -2.73
N LYS A 29 -35.06 -5.64 -3.10
CA LYS A 29 -34.63 -6.89 -3.73
C LYS A 29 -33.93 -6.68 -5.07
N LYS A 30 -34.43 -5.75 -5.91
CA LYS A 30 -33.76 -5.38 -7.17
C LYS A 30 -32.40 -4.73 -6.91
N PHE A 31 -32.29 -3.85 -5.93
CA PHE A 31 -31.02 -3.25 -5.52
C PHE A 31 -30.04 -4.27 -4.93
N GLU A 32 -30.50 -5.21 -4.11
CA GLU A 32 -29.68 -6.30 -3.56
C GLU A 32 -29.23 -7.27 -4.65
N ALA A 33 -30.09 -7.59 -5.62
CA ALA A 33 -29.74 -8.43 -6.77
C ALA A 33 -28.74 -7.75 -7.71
N GLN A 34 -28.92 -6.45 -7.99
CA GLN A 34 -27.93 -5.64 -8.73
C GLN A 34 -26.59 -5.57 -7.98
N ARG A 35 -26.61 -5.39 -6.65
CA ARG A 35 -25.40 -5.43 -5.82
C ARG A 35 -24.73 -6.79 -5.79
N LYS A 36 -25.48 -7.90 -5.80
CA LYS A 36 -24.93 -9.25 -5.88
C LYS A 36 -24.30 -9.51 -7.25
N GLN A 37 -24.99 -9.15 -8.33
CA GLN A 37 -24.44 -9.25 -9.69
C GLN A 37 -23.17 -8.40 -9.88
N GLN A 38 -23.13 -7.19 -9.32
CA GLN A 38 -21.93 -6.34 -9.34
C GLN A 38 -20.80 -6.90 -8.47
N LYS A 39 -21.10 -7.54 -7.33
CA LYS A 39 -20.09 -8.22 -6.49
C LYS A 39 -19.54 -9.50 -7.11
N GLU A 40 -20.27 -10.11 -8.04
CA GLU A 40 -19.88 -11.37 -8.69
C GLU A 40 -19.04 -11.18 -9.96
N GLN A 41 -19.03 -9.98 -10.56
CA GLN A 41 -18.13 -9.68 -11.68
C GLN A 41 -16.69 -9.60 -11.18
N LYS A 42 -15.82 -10.46 -11.70
CA LYS A 42 -14.40 -10.45 -11.33
C LYS A 42 -13.77 -9.18 -11.91
N LEU A 43 -12.89 -8.52 -11.13
CA LEU A 43 -12.14 -7.35 -11.60
C LEU A 43 -11.39 -7.61 -12.93
N SER A 44 -10.95 -8.84 -13.16
CA SER A 44 -10.30 -9.28 -14.41
C SER A 44 -11.22 -9.28 -15.64
N GLU A 45 -12.53 -9.27 -15.45
CA GLU A 45 -13.51 -9.22 -16.55
C GLU A 45 -13.85 -7.77 -16.94
N VAL A 46 -13.49 -6.80 -16.09
CA VAL A 46 -13.85 -5.38 -16.23
C VAL A 46 -12.64 -4.49 -16.49
N LEU A 47 -11.48 -4.83 -15.94
CA LEU A 47 -10.23 -4.09 -16.10
C LEU A 47 -9.36 -4.70 -17.20
N ASP A 48 -8.70 -3.84 -17.97
CA ASP A 48 -7.64 -4.28 -18.88
C ASP A 48 -6.42 -4.79 -18.12
N SER A 49 -5.62 -5.61 -18.79
CA SER A 49 -4.46 -6.30 -18.19
C SER A 49 -3.44 -5.32 -17.59
N GLU A 50 -3.23 -4.16 -18.21
CA GLU A 50 -2.28 -3.17 -17.70
C GLU A 50 -2.81 -2.52 -16.41
N THR A 51 -4.08 -2.12 -16.38
CA THR A 51 -4.69 -1.56 -15.16
C THR A 51 -4.69 -2.57 -14.02
N LEU A 52 -5.00 -3.83 -14.29
CA LEU A 52 -5.00 -4.89 -13.29
C LEU A 52 -3.58 -5.15 -12.75
N MET A 53 -2.58 -5.17 -13.63
CA MET A 53 -1.17 -5.31 -13.24
C MET A 53 -0.70 -4.11 -12.41
N ARG A 54 -0.98 -2.87 -12.84
CA ARG A 54 -0.62 -1.66 -12.07
C ARG A 54 -1.29 -1.60 -10.70
N PHE A 55 -2.52 -2.08 -10.60
CA PHE A 55 -3.24 -2.11 -9.35
C PHE A 55 -2.77 -3.21 -8.40
N ALA A 56 -2.54 -4.41 -8.93
CA ALA A 56 -2.23 -5.59 -8.12
C ALA A 56 -0.73 -5.72 -7.86
N TYR A 57 0.12 -5.55 -8.87
CA TYR A 57 1.54 -5.94 -8.82
C TYR A 57 2.48 -4.82 -8.36
N VAL A 58 2.32 -3.60 -8.89
CA VAL A 58 3.21 -2.46 -8.57
C VAL A 58 3.32 -2.19 -7.06
N PRO A 59 2.24 -2.26 -6.25
CA PRO A 59 2.36 -2.10 -4.80
C PRO A 59 3.23 -3.16 -4.13
N PHE A 60 3.29 -4.39 -4.64
CA PHE A 60 4.16 -5.45 -4.09
C PHE A 60 5.63 -5.18 -4.39
N VAL A 61 5.94 -4.74 -5.62
CA VAL A 61 7.31 -4.35 -6.00
C VAL A 61 7.84 -3.22 -5.09
N VAL A 62 7.04 -2.19 -4.86
CA VAL A 62 7.50 -1.07 -4.00
C VAL A 62 7.46 -1.45 -2.51
N ALA A 63 6.56 -2.34 -2.10
CA ALA A 63 6.61 -2.93 -0.75
C ALA A 63 7.90 -3.73 -0.52
N GLN A 64 8.40 -4.44 -1.53
CA GLN A 64 9.69 -5.13 -1.46
C GLN A 64 10.83 -4.13 -1.19
N LEU A 65 10.84 -2.98 -1.86
CA LEU A 65 11.81 -1.91 -1.58
C LEU A 65 11.70 -1.39 -0.14
N ALA A 66 10.47 -1.16 0.34
CA ALA A 66 10.25 -0.71 1.71
C ALA A 66 10.79 -1.72 2.75
N TRP A 67 10.63 -3.02 2.48
CA TRP A 67 11.17 -4.08 3.34
C TRP A 67 12.70 -4.17 3.28
N ASP A 68 13.31 -3.93 2.13
CA ASP A 68 14.78 -3.90 1.98
C ASP A 68 15.40 -2.76 2.80
N TYR A 69 14.81 -1.56 2.72
CA TYR A 69 15.22 -0.45 3.57
C TYR A 69 14.94 -0.71 5.06
N ALA A 70 13.85 -1.39 5.41
CA ALA A 70 13.57 -1.76 6.79
C ALA A 70 14.63 -2.72 7.37
N ASP A 71 15.09 -3.70 6.58
CA ASP A 71 16.17 -4.59 6.96
C ASP A 71 17.49 -3.83 7.12
N THR A 72 17.79 -2.90 6.21
CA THR A 72 18.96 -2.01 6.31
C THR A 72 18.95 -1.22 7.63
N ILE A 73 17.81 -0.63 8.02
CA ILE A 73 17.68 0.09 9.30
C ILE A 73 17.99 -0.83 10.49
N VAL A 74 17.47 -2.06 10.46
CA VAL A 74 17.66 -3.05 11.53
C VAL A 74 19.13 -3.47 11.64
N ASP A 75 19.82 -3.63 10.51
CA ASP A 75 21.22 -4.01 10.46
C ASP A 75 22.13 -2.85 10.91
N VAL A 76 21.88 -1.62 10.44
CA VAL A 76 22.61 -0.43 10.89
C VAL A 76 22.40 -0.19 12.39
N ALA A 77 21.18 -0.31 12.90
CA ALA A 77 20.92 -0.21 14.35
C ALA A 77 21.72 -1.25 15.16
N SER A 78 21.89 -2.45 14.60
CA SER A 78 22.67 -3.53 15.22
C SER A 78 24.17 -3.24 15.17
N MET A 79 24.68 -2.74 14.04
CA MET A 79 26.08 -2.34 13.84
C MET A 79 26.48 -1.20 14.79
N LEU A 80 25.61 -0.20 14.94
CA LEU A 80 25.76 0.91 15.88
C LEU A 80 25.54 0.51 17.35
N LYS A 81 25.20 -0.75 17.62
CA LYS A 81 24.95 -1.30 18.95
C LYS A 81 23.90 -0.51 19.75
N LEU A 82 22.88 0.02 19.06
CA LEU A 82 21.81 0.80 19.69
C LEU A 82 20.91 -0.13 20.54
N HIS A 83 21.29 -0.38 21.79
CA HIS A 83 20.57 -1.30 22.67
C HIS A 83 19.07 -1.00 22.86
N PRO A 84 18.62 0.27 22.91
CA PRO A 84 17.19 0.60 23.02
C PRO A 84 16.35 0.07 21.86
N THR A 85 16.92 -0.12 20.67
CA THR A 85 16.18 -0.52 19.46
C THR A 85 16.02 -2.04 19.33
N LYS A 86 16.65 -2.86 20.19
CA LYS A 86 16.59 -4.35 20.10
C LYS A 86 15.17 -4.91 20.02
N LYS A 87 14.23 -4.34 20.78
CA LYS A 87 12.82 -4.75 20.75
C LYS A 87 12.16 -4.38 19.42
N LEU A 88 12.45 -3.18 18.89
CA LEU A 88 11.98 -2.73 17.58
C LEU A 88 12.51 -3.63 16.46
N CYS A 89 13.80 -3.97 16.45
CA CYS A 89 14.39 -4.89 15.48
C CYS A 89 13.68 -6.25 15.47
N ARG A 90 13.30 -6.78 16.65
CA ARG A 90 12.54 -8.05 16.73
C ARG A 90 11.12 -7.88 16.19
N ALA A 91 10.46 -6.76 16.50
CA ALA A 91 9.12 -6.47 16.02
C ALA A 91 9.07 -6.36 14.49
N VAL A 92 10.03 -5.66 13.87
CA VAL A 92 10.12 -5.53 12.40
C VAL A 92 10.33 -6.91 11.74
N ARG A 93 11.27 -7.72 12.24
CA ARG A 93 11.52 -9.06 11.67
C ARG A 93 10.31 -9.98 11.80
N GLU A 94 9.58 -9.93 12.91
CA GLU A 94 8.36 -10.72 13.07
C GLU A 94 7.23 -10.20 12.18
N LEU A 95 7.13 -8.89 12.00
CA LEU A 95 6.15 -8.30 11.08
C LEU A 95 6.44 -8.68 9.62
N LYS A 96 7.71 -8.73 9.21
CA LYS A 96 8.11 -9.20 7.88
C LYS A 96 7.65 -10.64 7.64
N ARG A 97 7.88 -11.54 8.61
CA ARG A 97 7.38 -12.93 8.53
C ARG A 97 5.86 -13.01 8.43
N GLN A 98 5.13 -12.13 9.09
CA GLN A 98 3.66 -12.06 8.98
C GLN A 98 3.24 -11.61 7.58
N TYR A 99 3.92 -10.59 7.05
CA TYR A 99 3.71 -10.11 5.69
C TYR A 99 3.99 -11.20 4.65
N ASP A 100 5.12 -11.89 4.76
CA ASP A 100 5.51 -12.97 3.86
C ASP A 100 4.44 -14.08 3.85
N ARG A 101 3.93 -14.49 5.02
CA ARG A 101 2.82 -15.48 5.07
C ARG A 101 1.57 -15.04 4.33
N VAL A 102 1.19 -13.76 4.44
CA VAL A 102 0.02 -13.23 3.71
C VAL A 102 0.31 -13.19 2.21
N ARG A 103 1.50 -12.75 1.83
CA ARG A 103 1.92 -12.65 0.42
C ARG A 103 2.01 -14.03 -0.25
N ASP A 104 2.48 -15.04 0.48
CA ASP A 104 2.64 -16.42 0.01
C ASP A 104 1.32 -17.07 -0.43
N GLU A 105 0.17 -16.60 0.05
CA GLU A 105 -1.15 -17.05 -0.40
C GLU A 105 -1.48 -16.60 -1.84
N PHE A 106 -0.81 -15.56 -2.33
CA PHE A 106 -1.10 -14.90 -3.60
C PHE A 106 0.04 -14.95 -4.62
N THR A 107 1.27 -15.27 -4.22
CA THR A 107 2.45 -15.29 -5.11
C THR A 107 3.25 -16.59 -5.02
N ASN A 108 3.76 -17.06 -6.16
CA ASN A 108 4.67 -18.20 -6.26
C ASN A 108 6.15 -17.74 -6.28
N TYR A 109 7.09 -18.68 -6.23
CA TYR A 109 8.53 -18.36 -6.18
C TYR A 109 9.02 -17.52 -7.39
N ALA A 110 8.56 -17.81 -8.61
CA ALA A 110 8.97 -17.08 -9.81
C ALA A 110 8.53 -15.59 -9.78
N HIS A 111 7.33 -15.32 -9.25
CA HIS A 111 6.87 -13.95 -9.04
C HIS A 111 7.75 -13.19 -8.03
N ARG A 112 8.40 -13.87 -7.07
CA ARG A 112 9.26 -13.22 -6.07
C ARG A 112 10.56 -12.71 -6.69
N ASP A 113 11.20 -13.51 -7.53
CA ASP A 113 12.42 -13.11 -8.22
C ASP A 113 12.13 -11.94 -9.18
N SER A 114 11.00 -11.99 -9.88
CA SER A 114 10.51 -10.88 -10.71
C SER A 114 10.25 -9.60 -9.90
N GLU A 115 9.69 -9.71 -8.69
CA GLU A 115 9.47 -8.55 -7.81
C GLU A 115 10.78 -7.91 -7.36
N ILE A 116 11.82 -8.71 -7.07
CA ILE A 116 13.16 -8.21 -6.71
C ILE A 116 13.82 -7.52 -7.91
N ASP A 117 13.79 -8.13 -9.10
CA ASP A 117 14.29 -7.51 -10.33
C ASP A 117 13.61 -6.15 -10.59
N ASN A 118 12.28 -6.14 -10.48
CA ASN A 118 11.47 -4.93 -10.71
C ASN A 118 11.62 -3.90 -9.59
N MET A 119 12.00 -4.31 -8.37
CA MET A 119 12.32 -3.42 -7.27
C MET A 119 13.54 -2.56 -7.64
N TYR A 120 14.59 -3.18 -8.20
CA TYR A 120 15.78 -2.44 -8.64
C TYR A 120 15.47 -1.50 -9.81
N VAL A 121 14.69 -1.96 -10.80
CA VAL A 121 14.23 -1.09 -11.91
C VAL A 121 13.45 0.10 -11.37
N PHE A 122 12.59 -0.13 -10.37
CA PHE A 122 11.85 0.94 -9.72
C PHE A 122 12.79 1.93 -9.02
N GLU A 123 13.70 1.43 -8.17
CA GLU A 123 14.67 2.24 -7.44
C GLU A 123 15.50 3.11 -8.39
N ASP A 124 16.01 2.52 -9.48
CA ASP A 124 16.76 3.24 -10.51
C ASP A 124 15.90 4.32 -11.19
N GLY A 125 14.65 4.02 -11.52
CA GLY A 125 13.70 4.93 -12.17
C GLY A 125 13.30 6.15 -11.34
N VAL A 126 13.49 6.09 -10.02
CA VAL A 126 13.24 7.20 -9.08
C VAL A 126 14.50 7.69 -8.36
N SER A 127 15.69 7.21 -8.75
CA SER A 127 16.96 7.48 -8.07
C SER A 127 17.33 8.96 -8.02
N ASP A 128 16.97 9.73 -9.05
CA ASP A 128 17.14 11.19 -9.13
C ASP A 128 16.34 11.91 -8.04
N LEU A 129 15.07 11.55 -7.88
CA LEU A 129 14.19 12.09 -6.85
C LEU A 129 14.64 11.67 -5.46
N PHE A 130 15.01 10.39 -5.26
CA PHE A 130 15.54 9.93 -3.98
C PHE A 130 16.81 10.68 -3.59
N SER A 131 17.77 10.82 -4.51
CA SER A 131 19.03 11.53 -4.25
C SER A 131 18.78 12.97 -3.83
N LEU A 132 17.87 13.68 -4.51
CA LEU A 132 17.49 15.05 -4.15
C LEU A 132 16.87 15.13 -2.75
N TYR A 133 15.93 14.24 -2.44
CA TYR A 133 15.21 14.26 -1.16
C TYR A 133 16.10 13.85 0.02
N LEU A 134 16.92 12.82 -0.14
CA LEU A 134 17.90 12.41 0.86
C LEU A 134 18.91 13.53 1.13
N LYS A 135 19.33 14.27 0.09
CA LYS A 135 20.22 15.41 0.29
C LYS A 135 19.58 16.51 1.12
N ASN A 136 18.29 16.81 0.87
CA ASN A 136 17.55 17.79 1.68
C ASN A 136 17.41 17.33 3.14
N ILE A 137 17.07 16.06 3.37
CA ILE A 137 17.04 15.49 4.73
C ILE A 137 18.39 15.63 5.41
N GLU A 138 19.48 15.32 4.71
CA GLU A 138 20.82 15.39 5.26
C GLU A 138 21.16 16.83 5.71
N PHE A 139 20.79 17.84 4.90
CA PHE A 139 20.97 19.24 5.28
C PHE A 139 20.16 19.63 6.51
N ASP A 140 18.90 19.21 6.57
CA ASP A 140 18.04 19.49 7.73
C ASP A 140 18.56 18.80 8.99
N LEU A 141 19.00 17.54 8.90
CA LEU A 141 19.63 16.81 10.01
C LEU A 141 20.91 17.49 10.50
N LYS A 142 21.76 18.00 9.60
CA LYS A 142 22.97 18.74 9.97
C LYS A 142 22.66 20.08 10.64
N SER A 143 21.58 20.73 10.22
CA SER A 143 21.13 22.01 10.77
C SER A 143 20.52 21.84 12.17
N GLU A 144 19.65 20.83 12.35
CA GLU A 144 18.95 20.60 13.61
C GLU A 144 19.79 19.84 14.65
N TYR A 145 20.66 18.93 14.19
CA TYR A 145 21.51 18.09 15.03
C TYR A 145 22.98 18.16 14.58
N PRO A 146 23.66 19.31 14.77
CA PRO A 146 25.03 19.52 14.27
C PRO A 146 26.05 18.57 14.92
N ASP A 147 25.84 18.21 16.19
CA ASP A 147 26.71 17.33 16.98
C ASP A 147 26.54 15.85 16.65
N LEU A 148 25.60 15.51 15.76
CA LEU A 148 25.33 14.12 15.40
C LEU A 148 26.47 13.54 14.57
N GLY A 149 26.98 12.37 14.96
CA GLY A 149 27.98 11.66 14.16
C GLY A 149 27.45 11.29 12.77
N GLU A 150 28.35 11.14 11.80
CA GLU A 150 27.99 10.79 10.42
C GLU A 150 27.23 9.46 10.34
N ASP A 151 27.68 8.43 11.05
CA ASP A 151 27.02 7.13 11.03
C ASP A 151 25.58 7.19 11.55
N TYR A 152 25.32 7.99 12.59
CA TYR A 152 23.97 8.15 13.12
C TYR A 152 23.10 9.02 12.21
N ARG A 153 23.67 10.00 11.51
CA ARG A 153 22.96 10.75 10.45
C ARG A 153 22.55 9.82 9.31
N ASN A 154 23.45 8.96 8.85
CA ASN A 154 23.16 7.97 7.79
C ASN A 154 22.08 6.98 8.24
N TYR A 155 22.10 6.57 9.51
CA TYR A 155 21.04 5.78 10.11
C TYR A 155 19.67 6.50 10.09
N LEU A 156 19.61 7.78 10.47
CA LEU A 156 18.36 8.57 10.38
C LEU A 156 17.90 8.76 8.93
N LEU A 157 18.83 8.96 7.99
CA LEU A 157 18.52 9.05 6.56
C LEU A 157 17.82 7.78 6.05
N ALA A 158 18.35 6.60 6.39
CA ALA A 158 17.74 5.32 6.01
C ALA A 158 16.31 5.17 6.56
N ILE A 159 16.06 5.64 7.80
CA ILE A 159 14.73 5.63 8.40
C ILE A 159 13.76 6.50 7.61
N TYR A 160 14.15 7.74 7.30
CA TYR A 160 13.30 8.65 6.53
C TYR A 160 13.09 8.18 5.09
N GLN A 161 14.09 7.54 4.48
CA GLN A 161 13.97 6.92 3.17
C GLN A 161 12.87 5.86 3.15
N CYS A 162 12.93 4.90 4.09
CA CYS A 162 11.92 3.84 4.24
C CYS A 162 10.52 4.43 4.49
N HIS A 163 10.40 5.42 5.38
CA HIS A 163 9.15 6.12 5.64
C HIS A 163 8.56 6.77 4.38
N ILE A 164 9.38 7.47 3.59
CA ILE A 164 8.93 8.12 2.35
C ILE A 164 8.44 7.08 1.33
N VAL A 165 9.12 5.94 1.21
CA VAL A 165 8.67 4.84 0.34
C VAL A 165 7.31 4.28 0.80
N LEU A 166 7.12 4.07 2.10
CA LEU A 166 5.83 3.60 2.63
C LEU A 166 4.70 4.60 2.35
N GLN A 167 4.95 5.89 2.58
CA GLN A 167 3.99 6.95 2.26
C GLN A 167 3.68 7.03 0.76
N CYS A 168 4.68 6.77 -0.09
CA CYS A 168 4.50 6.68 -1.53
C CYS A 168 3.54 5.54 -1.92
N ILE A 169 3.73 4.33 -1.37
CA ILE A 169 2.85 3.18 -1.62
C ILE A 169 1.40 3.49 -1.23
N TYR A 170 1.18 4.12 -0.07
CA TYR A 170 -0.17 4.47 0.38
C TYR A 170 -0.87 5.44 -0.58
N ARG A 171 -0.14 6.45 -1.06
CA ARG A 171 -0.67 7.40 -2.04
C ARG A 171 -0.97 6.73 -3.36
N TYR A 172 -0.06 5.90 -3.85
CA TYR A 172 -0.25 5.17 -5.10
C TYR A 172 -1.47 4.24 -5.04
N ALA A 173 -1.60 3.46 -3.96
CA ALA A 173 -2.73 2.56 -3.77
C ALA A 173 -4.06 3.32 -3.73
N GLU A 174 -4.12 4.47 -3.07
CA GLU A 174 -5.32 5.32 -3.05
C GLU A 174 -5.63 5.89 -4.44
N MET A 175 -4.62 6.32 -5.19
CA MET A 175 -4.79 6.80 -6.57
C MET A 175 -5.36 5.71 -7.48
N GLN A 176 -4.85 4.48 -7.39
CA GLN A 176 -5.35 3.36 -8.19
C GLN A 176 -6.74 2.92 -7.71
N LYS A 177 -6.98 2.93 -6.41
CA LYS A 177 -8.29 2.66 -5.83
C LYS A 177 -9.36 3.56 -6.43
N VAL A 178 -9.14 4.88 -6.39
CA VAL A 178 -10.08 5.86 -6.95
C VAL A 178 -10.32 5.65 -8.44
N LYS A 179 -9.29 5.24 -9.20
CA LYS A 179 -9.45 4.93 -10.63
C LYS A 179 -10.35 3.70 -10.83
N ILE A 180 -10.11 2.63 -10.07
CA ILE A 180 -10.89 1.39 -10.21
C ILE A 180 -12.32 1.58 -9.75
N GLU A 181 -12.57 2.25 -8.62
CA GLU A 181 -13.92 2.53 -8.14
C GLU A 181 -14.76 3.29 -9.17
N LYS A 182 -14.14 4.18 -9.96
CA LYS A 182 -14.80 4.87 -11.08
C LYS A 182 -15.16 3.93 -12.22
N ILE A 183 -14.32 2.93 -12.51
CA ILE A 183 -14.56 1.95 -13.58
C ILE A 183 -15.64 0.95 -13.17
N VAL A 184 -15.55 0.38 -11.97
CA VAL A 184 -16.47 -0.67 -11.50
C VAL A 184 -17.78 -0.13 -10.92
N GLY A 185 -17.84 1.18 -10.62
CA GLY A 185 -19.06 1.84 -10.14
C GLY A 185 -19.45 1.52 -8.69
N HIS A 186 -18.53 0.93 -7.91
CA HIS A 186 -18.72 0.64 -6.49
C HIS A 186 -17.41 0.83 -5.71
N GLN A 187 -17.54 0.97 -4.39
CA GLN A 187 -16.38 1.07 -3.50
C GLN A 187 -15.63 -0.27 -3.40
N ILE A 188 -14.31 -0.20 -3.28
CA ILE A 188 -13.43 -1.36 -3.06
C ILE A 188 -12.73 -1.24 -1.70
N GLY A 189 -12.33 -2.39 -1.15
CA GLY A 189 -11.68 -2.49 0.16
C GLY A 189 -10.28 -1.86 0.20
N ASP A 190 -9.64 -1.90 1.37
CA ASP A 190 -8.21 -1.62 1.45
C ASP A 190 -7.45 -2.75 0.73
N VAL A 191 -6.59 -2.36 -0.20
CA VAL A 191 -5.83 -3.28 -1.06
C VAL A 191 -4.47 -3.59 -0.48
N LEU A 192 -3.98 -2.78 0.45
CA LEU A 192 -2.67 -2.95 1.03
C LEU A 192 -2.73 -3.84 2.27
N PRO A 193 -1.77 -4.78 2.44
CA PRO A 193 -1.63 -5.53 3.66
C PRO A 193 -1.45 -4.60 4.86
N LYS A 194 -2.18 -4.88 5.96
CA LYS A 194 -2.11 -4.11 7.22
C LYS A 194 -0.70 -4.07 7.80
N GLU A 195 0.14 -5.04 7.45
CA GLU A 195 1.53 -5.16 7.85
C GLU A 195 2.35 -3.97 7.36
N LEU A 196 2.07 -3.43 6.17
CA LEU A 196 2.78 -2.23 5.68
C LEU A 196 2.48 -1.02 6.57
N ARG A 197 1.21 -0.79 6.93
CA ARG A 197 0.83 0.30 7.85
C ARG A 197 1.49 0.16 9.23
N ARG A 198 1.65 -1.07 9.72
CA ARG A 198 2.38 -1.35 10.96
C ARG A 198 3.88 -1.14 10.83
N LEU A 199 4.44 -1.46 9.66
CA LEU A 199 5.87 -1.26 9.39
C LEU A 199 6.21 0.22 9.51
N ASP A 200 5.39 1.10 8.94
CA ASP A 200 5.63 2.55 8.99
C ASP A 200 5.72 3.09 10.44
N ILE A 201 4.81 2.64 11.30
CA ILE A 201 4.83 2.97 12.73
C ILE A 201 6.12 2.49 13.39
N LEU A 202 6.56 1.26 13.10
CA LEU A 202 7.78 0.69 13.67
C LEU A 202 9.04 1.39 13.15
N VAL A 203 9.10 1.70 11.85
CA VAL A 203 10.20 2.42 11.19
C VAL A 203 10.37 3.79 11.83
N MET A 204 9.28 4.55 11.95
CA MET A 204 9.34 5.88 12.56
C MET A 204 9.68 5.84 14.06
N ALA A 205 9.41 4.74 14.77
CA ALA A 205 9.84 4.59 16.16
C ALA A 205 11.37 4.50 16.32
N PHE A 206 12.13 4.15 15.27
CA PHE A 206 13.59 4.14 15.30
C PHE A 206 14.22 5.55 15.33
N VAL A 207 13.48 6.59 14.94
CA VAL A 207 13.91 8.00 15.04
C VAL A 207 14.13 8.42 16.49
N GLY A 208 13.28 7.91 17.40
CA GLY A 208 13.36 8.20 18.82
C GLY A 208 13.10 9.67 19.14
N ASP A 209 14.04 10.30 19.86
CA ASP A 209 13.97 11.67 20.36
C ASP A 209 14.51 12.72 19.38
N LYS A 210 14.82 12.34 18.13
CA LYS A 210 15.41 13.22 17.11
C LYS A 210 14.52 13.40 15.89
N PRO A 211 13.23 13.76 16.05
CA PRO A 211 12.40 14.10 14.90
C PRO A 211 12.92 15.39 14.27
N ILE A 212 12.84 15.47 12.95
CA ILE A 212 13.07 16.70 12.20
C ILE A 212 11.87 17.65 12.26
N SER A 213 12.08 18.91 11.90
CA SER A 213 11.08 19.98 11.99
C SER A 213 9.78 19.70 11.24
N ALA A 214 8.70 20.37 11.68
CA ALA A 214 7.37 20.29 11.03
C ALA A 214 7.38 20.75 9.55
N LYS A 215 8.34 21.60 9.17
CA LYS A 215 8.56 21.99 7.78
C LYS A 215 8.92 20.78 6.92
N PHE A 216 9.79 19.92 7.45
CA PHE A 216 10.18 18.70 6.75
C PHE A 216 9.02 17.70 6.67
N ASP A 217 8.25 17.51 7.75
CA ASP A 217 7.04 16.66 7.73
C ASP A 217 6.06 17.08 6.60
N ALA A 218 5.90 18.39 6.39
CA ALA A 218 5.12 18.90 5.27
C ALA A 218 5.76 18.57 3.90
N GLN A 219 7.09 18.62 3.78
CA GLN A 219 7.81 18.30 2.55
C GLN A 219 7.79 16.81 2.21
N GLN A 220 7.81 15.91 3.20
CA GLN A 220 7.69 14.46 3.00
C GLN A 220 6.42 14.11 2.21
N LYS A 221 5.31 14.82 2.46
CA LYS A 221 4.06 14.61 1.72
C LYS A 221 4.22 14.93 0.24
N THR A 222 4.96 15.98 -0.09
CA THR A 222 5.29 16.36 -1.47
C THR A 222 6.19 15.30 -2.11
N TYR A 223 7.20 14.81 -1.38
CA TYR A 223 8.13 13.79 -1.87
C TYR A 223 7.40 12.48 -2.19
N ALA A 224 6.59 11.99 -1.24
CA ALA A 224 5.76 10.82 -1.44
C ALA A 224 4.79 10.99 -2.62
N GLN A 225 4.23 12.19 -2.83
CA GLN A 225 3.37 12.47 -3.98
C GLN A 225 4.12 12.44 -5.31
N CYS A 226 5.30 13.05 -5.38
CA CYS A 226 6.13 13.05 -6.58
C CYS A 226 6.56 11.64 -6.96
N LEU A 227 6.97 10.83 -5.98
CA LEU A 227 7.31 9.43 -6.18
C LEU A 227 6.09 8.62 -6.65
N ALA A 228 4.92 8.80 -6.02
CA ALA A 228 3.70 8.09 -6.40
C ALA A 228 3.24 8.45 -7.83
N ASN A 229 3.41 9.70 -8.24
CA ASN A 229 3.15 10.11 -9.62
C ASN A 229 4.14 9.44 -10.58
N ARG A 230 5.43 9.37 -10.23
CA ARG A 230 6.43 8.69 -11.07
C ARG A 230 6.19 7.18 -11.16
N MET A 231 5.71 6.54 -10.08
CA MET A 231 5.26 5.14 -10.10
C MET A 231 4.18 4.86 -11.15
N THR A 232 3.34 5.85 -11.49
CA THR A 232 2.34 5.66 -12.56
C THR A 232 2.95 5.63 -13.96
N LEU A 233 4.20 6.07 -14.11
CA LEU A 233 4.90 6.23 -15.39
C LEU A 233 5.99 5.18 -15.60
N ILE A 234 6.41 4.47 -14.55
CA ILE A 234 7.45 3.44 -14.65
C ILE A 234 6.90 2.23 -15.39
N GLU A 235 7.66 1.77 -16.38
CA GLU A 235 7.48 0.51 -17.08
C GLU A 235 8.26 -0.58 -16.33
N LEU A 236 7.57 -1.63 -15.90
CA LEU A 236 8.19 -2.78 -15.24
C LEU A 236 8.55 -3.85 -16.27
N ASN A 237 9.55 -4.69 -15.97
CA ASN A 237 9.97 -5.78 -16.84
C ASN A 237 8.86 -6.82 -16.96
N ASP A 238 8.42 -7.06 -18.20
CA ASP A 238 7.28 -7.91 -18.58
C ASP A 238 7.71 -9.38 -18.77
N LYS A 239 8.60 -9.91 -17.90
CA LYS A 239 9.19 -11.27 -18.04
C LYS A 239 8.19 -12.41 -17.79
N ASP A 240 6.99 -12.12 -17.26
CA ASP A 240 5.95 -13.09 -16.92
C ASP A 240 4.81 -13.16 -17.95
N LYS A 241 4.93 -12.56 -19.14
CA LYS A 241 4.03 -12.94 -20.24
C LYS A 241 4.26 -14.43 -20.53
N PRO A 242 3.23 -15.29 -20.47
CA PRO A 242 3.39 -16.64 -20.95
C PRO A 242 3.82 -16.56 -22.41
N GLU A 243 5.07 -16.93 -22.68
CA GLU A 243 5.55 -17.20 -24.03
C GLU A 243 4.72 -18.37 -24.55
N GLY A 244 3.67 -18.06 -25.33
CA GLY A 244 2.80 -19.08 -25.93
C GLY A 244 1.32 -18.82 -25.75
N ALA A 245 0.83 -17.73 -26.35
CA ALA A 245 -0.47 -17.74 -27.00
C ALA A 245 -0.25 -17.26 -28.45
N GLU A 246 0.50 -18.05 -29.21
CA GLU A 246 0.49 -17.94 -30.66
C GLU A 246 -0.83 -18.53 -31.19
N GLN A 247 -1.44 -17.75 -32.10
CA GLN A 247 -2.56 -18.01 -33.03
C GLN A 247 -3.98 -17.76 -32.52
#